data_AF-A0AAW3ZL27-F1
#
_entry.id   AF-A0AAW3ZL27-F1
#
_cell.length_a   1.000
_cell.length_b   1.000
_cell.length_c   1.000
_cell.angle_alpha   90.00
_cell.angle_beta   90.00
_cell.angle_gamma   90.00
#
_symmetry.space_group_name_H-M   'P 1'
#
loop_
_entity.id
_entity.type
_entity.pdbx_description
1 polymer ?
#
loop_
_entity_poly.entity_id
_entity_poly.type
_entity_poly.pdbx_seq_one_letter_code
_entity_poly.pdbx_strand_id
1 'polypeptide(L)'
;MKHLLLVLALIATLLTGCVPAPLIKLESSLSEADKAEHVVIFLAQSEVTVDDANTGNMGGGLIGALIQASVESTMTRNRQEALAPMRDQLLDFQFESRLTAAIQANLPTRLVRADAGVKIIRNEDELRQHLADVVPANVLLVTPRYAFEQNFEIAYVHASVGLWRYEQVPPTAAELRKIKKEERKSRLPALLHGGSYMSQQVIAAPFEKYEKQPGESIYERHARLWSANGASAVRKAFSNSLDEVAALIQRDADGGLPAANGAHKVKALLAQPAFGPLQVKVDLLASNEGRSLVQIGQNTHWIDDRQIKR
;
A
#
# COMPACT_ATOMS: atom_id res chain seq x y z
N MET A 1 29.46 -34.03 17.73
CA MET A 1 28.00 -33.87 17.83
C MET A 1 27.55 -32.61 18.58
N LYS A 2 28.16 -32.20 19.71
CA LYS A 2 27.72 -31.00 20.47
C LYS A 2 27.84 -29.66 19.70
N HIS A 3 28.82 -29.51 18.81
CA HIS A 3 28.97 -28.28 18.00
C HIS A 3 27.98 -28.14 16.84
N LEU A 4 27.40 -29.25 16.34
CA LEU A 4 26.42 -29.22 15.23
C LEU A 4 25.05 -28.72 15.72
N LEU A 5 24.66 -29.08 16.95
CA LEU A 5 23.44 -28.60 17.60
C LEU A 5 23.50 -27.11 17.95
N LEU A 6 24.69 -26.58 18.30
CA LEU A 6 24.88 -25.16 18.61
C LEU A 6 24.81 -24.28 17.34
N VAL A 7 25.33 -24.78 16.22
CA VAL A 7 25.25 -24.08 14.91
C VAL A 7 23.81 -24.11 14.37
N LEU A 8 23.06 -25.21 14.53
CA LEU A 8 21.65 -25.27 14.13
C LEU A 8 20.77 -24.33 14.97
N ALA A 9 21.03 -24.19 16.27
CA ALA A 9 20.30 -23.27 17.15
C ALA A 9 20.59 -21.79 16.84
N LEU A 10 21.80 -21.46 16.39
CA LEU A 10 22.20 -20.09 16.02
C LEU A 10 21.64 -19.67 14.64
N ILE A 11 21.46 -20.60 13.71
CA ILE A 11 20.82 -20.34 12.41
C ILE A 11 19.30 -20.16 12.55
N ALA A 12 18.67 -20.85 13.49
CA ALA A 12 17.24 -20.71 13.77
C ALA A 12 16.85 -19.34 14.37
N THR A 13 17.74 -18.69 15.12
CA THR A 13 17.47 -17.36 15.69
C THR A 13 17.69 -16.23 14.69
N LEU A 14 18.56 -16.42 13.69
CA LEU A 14 18.79 -15.44 12.61
C LEU A 14 17.68 -15.41 11.55
N LEU A 15 16.80 -16.42 11.54
CA LEU A 15 15.59 -16.47 10.70
C LEU A 15 14.34 -15.91 11.39
N THR A 16 14.49 -15.28 12.56
CA THR A 16 13.46 -14.37 13.08
C THR A 16 13.49 -13.07 12.25
N GLY A 17 13.17 -13.22 10.97
CA GLY A 17 12.91 -12.10 10.07
C GLY A 17 11.91 -11.17 10.74
N CYS A 18 12.11 -9.87 10.55
CA CYS A 18 11.22 -8.81 11.04
C CYS A 18 9.77 -9.21 10.75
N VAL A 19 9.08 -9.78 11.75
CA VAL A 19 7.65 -9.99 11.67
C VAL A 19 7.09 -8.57 11.62
N PRO A 20 6.43 -8.16 10.53
CA PRO A 20 5.84 -6.83 10.46
C PRO A 20 4.95 -6.66 11.68
N ALA A 21 5.08 -5.52 12.36
CA ALA A 21 4.29 -5.24 13.55
C ALA A 21 2.81 -5.51 13.24
N PRO A 22 2.08 -6.22 14.12
CA PRO A 22 0.69 -6.53 13.86
C PRO A 22 -0.10 -5.23 13.65
N LEU A 23 -0.91 -5.18 12.59
CA LEU A 23 -1.86 -4.07 12.40
C LEU A 23 -2.81 -4.04 13.59
N ILE A 24 -2.96 -2.85 14.19
CA ILE A 24 -3.78 -2.63 15.38
C ILE A 24 -5.16 -2.18 14.91
N LYS A 25 -6.14 -3.08 14.93
CA LYS A 25 -7.55 -2.72 14.74
C LYS A 25 -8.07 -2.03 15.99
N LEU A 26 -8.93 -1.03 15.82
CA LEU A 26 -9.63 -0.45 16.96
C LEU A 26 -10.72 -1.41 17.43
N GLU A 27 -10.64 -1.83 18.69
CA GLU A 27 -11.68 -2.64 19.33
C GLU A 27 -12.86 -1.80 19.83
N SER A 28 -12.64 -0.49 20.05
CA SER A 28 -13.65 0.44 20.56
C SER A 28 -13.53 1.82 19.89
N SER A 29 -14.60 2.61 19.96
CA SER A 29 -14.58 4.01 19.52
C SER A 29 -13.59 4.82 20.36
N LEU A 30 -12.72 5.58 19.70
CA LEU A 30 -11.83 6.52 20.36
C LEU A 30 -12.62 7.64 21.03
N SER A 31 -12.11 8.15 22.15
CA SER A 31 -12.60 9.41 22.71
C SER A 31 -12.31 10.55 21.72
N GLU A 32 -13.05 11.65 21.78
CA GLU A 32 -12.78 12.82 20.91
C GLU A 32 -11.34 13.35 21.06
N ALA A 33 -10.74 13.22 22.24
CA ALA A 33 -9.35 13.63 22.50
C ALA A 33 -8.31 12.67 21.87
N ASP A 34 -8.70 11.43 21.56
CA ASP A 34 -7.82 10.43 20.94
C ASP A 34 -7.97 10.38 19.41
N LYS A 35 -8.93 11.10 18.84
CA LYS A 35 -9.10 11.22 17.39
C LYS A 35 -8.02 12.11 16.77
N ALA A 36 -7.76 11.88 15.48
CA ALA A 36 -6.87 12.70 14.68
C ALA A 36 -7.38 14.13 14.55
N GLU A 37 -6.49 15.08 14.85
CA GLU A 37 -6.65 16.52 14.62
C GLU A 37 -6.15 16.91 13.24
N HIS A 38 -5.26 16.09 12.67
CA HIS A 38 -4.68 16.27 11.35
C HIS A 38 -4.73 14.98 10.55
N VAL A 39 -5.07 15.11 9.27
CA VAL A 39 -4.96 14.03 8.28
C VAL A 39 -3.84 14.39 7.33
N VAL A 40 -2.80 13.57 7.28
CA VAL A 40 -1.64 13.77 6.42
C VAL A 40 -1.62 12.72 5.34
N ILE A 41 -1.66 13.15 4.08
CA ILE A 41 -1.45 12.30 2.91
C ILE A 41 0.02 12.42 2.51
N PHE A 42 0.81 11.39 2.81
CA PHE A 42 2.24 11.34 2.46
C PHE A 42 2.43 10.76 1.06
N LEU A 43 2.38 11.62 0.05
CA LEU A 43 2.46 11.25 -1.38
C LEU A 43 3.84 11.60 -1.94
N ALA A 44 4.85 10.80 -1.59
CA ALA A 44 6.22 10.95 -2.11
C ALA A 44 6.36 10.59 -3.60
N GLN A 45 5.43 9.79 -4.12
CA GLN A 45 5.43 9.33 -5.50
C GLN A 45 4.87 10.40 -6.46
N SER A 46 5.64 10.74 -7.49
CA SER A 46 5.25 11.70 -8.53
C SER A 46 4.79 11.06 -9.84
N GLU A 47 5.11 9.78 -10.06
CA GLU A 47 4.84 9.08 -11.32
C GLU A 47 4.47 7.63 -11.07
N VAL A 48 3.72 7.02 -11.98
CA VAL A 48 3.37 5.59 -11.90
C VAL A 48 4.62 4.71 -12.04
N THR A 49 4.73 3.70 -11.19
CA THR A 49 5.87 2.76 -11.16
C THR A 49 5.46 1.35 -11.55
N VAL A 50 6.45 0.48 -11.69
CA VAL A 50 6.30 -0.97 -11.87
C VAL A 50 7.00 -1.64 -10.70
N ASP A 51 6.32 -2.56 -10.02
CA ASP A 51 6.93 -3.30 -8.92
C ASP A 51 7.79 -4.45 -9.45
N ASP A 52 8.91 -4.72 -8.78
CA ASP A 52 9.81 -5.82 -9.14
C ASP A 52 9.75 -6.96 -8.13
N ALA A 53 9.82 -8.22 -8.61
CA ALA A 53 9.60 -9.44 -7.83
C ALA A 53 10.62 -9.66 -6.71
N ASN A 54 11.73 -8.95 -6.79
CA ASN A 54 12.93 -9.18 -5.98
C ASN A 54 13.26 -8.01 -5.05
N THR A 55 12.45 -6.96 -5.06
CA THR A 55 12.58 -5.86 -4.09
C THR A 55 11.81 -6.25 -2.82
N GLY A 56 12.36 -7.20 -2.05
CA GLY A 56 11.81 -7.72 -0.79
C GLY A 56 11.68 -6.70 0.36
N ASN A 57 11.42 -5.43 0.05
CA ASN A 57 11.59 -4.28 0.92
C ASN A 57 10.25 -3.75 1.47
N MET A 58 9.34 -4.66 1.82
CA MET A 58 8.05 -4.28 2.43
C MET A 58 8.13 -3.98 3.94
N GLY A 59 9.33 -3.92 4.55
CA GLY A 59 9.47 -3.88 6.01
C GLY A 59 10.44 -2.86 6.60
N GLY A 60 11.16 -2.07 5.81
CA GLY A 60 12.05 -1.02 6.33
C GLY A 60 11.49 0.34 5.96
N GLY A 61 11.20 1.20 6.94
CA GLY A 61 10.80 2.60 6.69
C GLY A 61 11.69 3.27 5.64
N LEU A 62 11.18 4.33 5.01
CA LEU A 62 11.70 5.07 3.83
C LEU A 62 13.21 4.93 3.49
N ILE A 63 14.07 4.91 4.49
CA ILE A 63 15.52 4.64 4.47
C ILE A 63 15.93 3.34 3.75
N GLY A 64 15.07 2.31 3.70
CA GLY A 64 15.35 1.06 2.99
C GLY A 64 15.39 1.21 1.45
N ALA A 65 14.71 2.21 0.90
CA ALA A 65 14.47 2.34 -0.54
C ALA A 65 15.70 2.79 -1.36
N LEU A 66 16.73 3.38 -0.74
CA LEU A 66 17.82 4.04 -1.47
C LEU A 66 19.00 3.12 -1.88
N ILE A 67 19.09 1.88 -1.38
CA ILE A 67 20.33 1.08 -1.50
C ILE A 67 20.28 0.01 -2.61
N GLN A 68 19.12 -0.27 -3.22
CA GLN A 68 18.94 -1.45 -4.09
C GLN A 68 18.91 -1.14 -5.60
N ALA A 69 19.54 -0.05 -6.05
CA ALA A 69 19.42 0.44 -7.44
C ALA A 69 20.38 -0.18 -8.48
N SER A 70 21.29 -1.09 -8.12
CA SER A 70 22.47 -1.38 -8.97
C SER A 70 22.50 -2.75 -9.68
N VAL A 71 21.51 -3.64 -9.50
CA VAL A 71 21.53 -5.00 -10.10
C VAL A 71 20.33 -5.30 -11.02
N GLU A 72 19.37 -4.37 -11.16
CA GLU A 72 18.14 -4.53 -11.97
C GLU A 72 18.27 -3.91 -13.40
N SER A 73 19.27 -4.32 -14.18
CA SER A 73 19.75 -3.49 -15.31
C SER A 73 19.18 -3.73 -16.72
N THR A 74 18.33 -4.74 -16.97
CA THR A 74 17.73 -4.92 -18.32
C THR A 74 16.22 -5.17 -18.32
N MET A 75 15.70 -6.10 -17.49
CA MET A 75 14.24 -6.36 -17.47
C MET A 75 13.45 -5.14 -16.96
N THR A 76 13.94 -4.52 -15.89
CA THR A 76 13.35 -3.30 -15.34
C THR A 76 13.43 -2.18 -16.38
N ARG A 77 14.55 -2.04 -17.10
CA ARG A 77 14.67 -1.08 -18.20
C ARG A 77 13.63 -1.31 -19.30
N ASN A 78 13.52 -2.53 -19.82
CA ASN A 78 12.55 -2.85 -20.88
C ASN A 78 11.10 -2.62 -20.43
N ARG A 79 10.76 -2.93 -19.18
CA ARG A 79 9.43 -2.63 -18.61
C ARG A 79 9.21 -1.12 -18.50
N GLN A 80 10.18 -0.36 -18.04
CA GLN A 80 10.08 1.10 -17.96
C GLN A 80 9.92 1.72 -19.36
N GLU A 81 10.65 1.23 -20.36
CA GLU A 81 10.50 1.62 -21.77
C GLU A 81 9.09 1.30 -22.30
N ALA A 82 8.57 0.09 -22.00
CA ALA A 82 7.22 -0.29 -22.38
C ALA A 82 6.12 0.55 -21.69
N LEU A 83 6.39 1.11 -20.50
CA LEU A 83 5.47 1.97 -19.77
C LEU A 83 5.49 3.43 -20.27
N ALA A 84 6.54 3.85 -20.98
CA ALA A 84 6.71 5.25 -21.38
C ALA A 84 5.50 5.85 -22.13
N PRO A 85 4.90 5.18 -23.14
CA PRO A 85 3.73 5.73 -23.83
C PRO A 85 2.54 5.97 -22.90
N MET A 86 2.38 5.12 -21.89
CA MET A 86 1.33 5.23 -20.90
C MET A 86 1.59 6.38 -19.92
N ARG A 87 2.84 6.55 -19.48
CA ARG A 87 3.25 7.67 -18.63
C ARG A 87 3.00 9.01 -19.31
N ASP A 88 3.37 9.12 -20.57
CA ASP A 88 3.14 10.33 -21.37
C ASP A 88 1.63 10.64 -21.47
N GLN A 89 0.81 9.60 -21.65
CA GLN A 89 -0.64 9.73 -21.66
C GLN A 89 -1.27 9.99 -20.29
N LEU A 90 -0.52 9.93 -19.18
CA LEU A 90 -1.00 10.17 -17.82
C LEU A 90 -0.49 11.49 -17.23
N LEU A 91 0.28 12.30 -17.98
CA LEU A 91 0.86 13.56 -17.48
C LEU A 91 -0.18 14.55 -16.94
N ASP A 92 -1.38 14.57 -17.50
CA ASP A 92 -2.50 15.41 -17.06
C ASP A 92 -3.43 14.71 -16.05
N PHE A 93 -3.16 13.44 -15.70
CA PHE A 93 -3.98 12.71 -14.74
C PHE A 93 -3.74 13.28 -13.33
N GLN A 94 -4.77 13.94 -12.82
CA GLN A 94 -4.74 14.60 -11.52
C GLN A 94 -4.90 13.59 -10.36
N PHE A 95 -3.90 12.71 -10.17
CA PHE A 95 -3.95 11.69 -9.12
C PHE A 95 -4.11 12.31 -7.73
N GLU A 96 -3.32 13.35 -7.43
CA GLU A 96 -3.30 14.02 -6.13
C GLU A 96 -4.67 14.61 -5.78
N SER A 97 -5.25 15.45 -6.64
CA SER A 97 -6.53 16.10 -6.34
C SER A 97 -7.67 15.08 -6.20
N ARG A 98 -7.64 14.00 -7.00
CA ARG A 98 -8.58 12.88 -6.89
C ARG A 98 -8.43 12.13 -5.57
N LEU A 99 -7.20 11.79 -5.18
CA LEU A 99 -6.93 11.13 -3.91
C LEU A 99 -7.41 11.99 -2.73
N THR A 100 -7.07 13.28 -2.73
CA THR A 100 -7.50 14.20 -1.67
C THR A 100 -9.00 14.31 -1.58
N ALA A 101 -9.69 14.45 -2.72
CA ALA A 101 -11.15 14.49 -2.77
C ALA A 101 -11.76 13.17 -2.25
N ALA A 102 -11.23 12.01 -2.66
CA ALA A 102 -11.70 10.71 -2.21
C ALA A 102 -11.53 10.54 -0.68
N ILE A 103 -10.36 10.90 -0.13
CA ILE A 103 -10.10 10.82 1.31
C ILE A 103 -10.99 11.81 2.08
N GLN A 104 -11.15 13.04 1.61
CA GLN A 104 -12.03 14.04 2.24
C GLN A 104 -13.49 13.60 2.27
N ALA A 105 -13.99 13.02 1.17
CA ALA A 105 -15.35 12.51 1.08
C ALA A 105 -15.62 11.29 1.98
N ASN A 106 -14.57 10.54 2.34
CA ASN A 106 -14.64 9.30 3.11
C ASN A 106 -13.82 9.38 4.41
N LEU A 107 -13.76 10.57 5.05
CA LEU A 107 -13.04 10.69 6.31
C LEU A 107 -13.66 9.77 7.39
N PRO A 108 -12.86 8.94 8.07
CA PRO A 108 -13.35 8.03 9.10
C PRO A 108 -13.75 8.79 10.37
N THR A 109 -15.04 8.97 10.59
CA THR A 109 -15.58 9.81 11.67
C THR A 109 -15.29 9.29 13.08
N ARG A 110 -15.01 7.98 13.23
CA ARG A 110 -14.55 7.39 14.50
C ARG A 110 -13.07 7.63 14.79
N LEU A 111 -12.26 7.93 13.77
CA LEU A 111 -10.82 8.16 13.89
C LEU A 111 -10.43 9.63 13.80
N VAL A 112 -11.22 10.44 13.11
CA VAL A 112 -10.87 11.80 12.70
C VAL A 112 -11.91 12.77 13.23
N ARG A 113 -11.46 13.89 13.81
CA ARG A 113 -12.36 14.94 14.26
C ARG A 113 -13.03 15.63 13.06
N ALA A 114 -14.23 16.15 13.26
CA ALA A 114 -14.97 16.83 12.20
C ALA A 114 -14.28 18.10 11.66
N ASP A 115 -13.41 18.72 12.47
CA ASP A 115 -12.65 19.93 12.15
C ASP A 115 -11.19 19.63 11.72
N ALA A 116 -10.83 18.36 11.53
CA ALA A 116 -9.46 17.98 11.21
C ALA A 116 -9.00 18.54 9.85
N GLY A 117 -7.81 19.15 9.83
CA GLY A 117 -7.20 19.64 8.59
C GLY A 117 -6.61 18.50 7.76
N VAL A 118 -6.81 18.52 6.44
CA VAL A 118 -6.17 17.58 5.50
C VAL A 118 -5.00 18.27 4.81
N LYS A 119 -3.80 17.67 4.87
CA LYS A 119 -2.59 18.20 4.24
C LYS A 119 -1.87 17.12 3.44
N ILE A 120 -1.37 17.49 2.26
CA ILE A 120 -0.53 16.62 1.43
C ILE A 120 0.92 16.99 1.69
N ILE A 121 1.76 15.98 1.82
CA ILE A 121 3.19 16.11 2.12
C ILE A 121 3.97 15.21 1.16
N ARG A 122 5.08 15.74 0.63
CA ARG A 122 5.85 15.10 -0.45
C ARG A 122 7.14 14.42 0.02
N ASN A 123 7.65 14.80 1.19
CA ASN A 123 8.92 14.29 1.71
C ASN A 123 8.96 14.34 3.24
N GLU A 124 9.97 13.70 3.83
CA GLU A 124 10.12 13.61 5.28
C GLU A 124 10.36 14.97 5.95
N ASP A 125 11.04 15.89 5.27
CA ASP A 125 11.35 17.21 5.82
C ASP A 125 10.07 18.04 5.97
N GLU A 126 9.20 18.04 4.96
CA GLU A 126 7.87 18.65 5.02
C GLU A 126 6.99 18.01 6.11
N LEU A 127 7.07 16.68 6.29
CA LEU A 127 6.37 15.98 7.37
C LEU A 127 6.87 16.45 8.73
N ARG A 128 8.19 16.51 8.91
CA ARG A 128 8.81 16.94 10.15
C ARG A 128 8.49 18.40 10.47
N GLN A 129 8.53 19.28 9.46
CA GLN A 129 8.14 20.68 9.59
C GLN A 129 6.68 20.79 10.04
N HIS A 130 5.77 20.07 9.37
CA HIS A 130 4.37 20.06 9.76
C HIS A 130 4.17 19.56 11.19
N LEU A 131 4.84 18.46 11.58
CA LEU A 131 4.76 17.92 12.94
C LEU A 131 5.31 18.92 13.97
N ALA A 132 6.37 19.67 13.66
CA ALA A 132 6.91 20.69 14.55
C ALA A 132 5.88 21.80 14.89
N ASP A 133 4.96 22.06 13.97
CA ASP A 133 3.91 23.08 14.15
C ASP A 133 2.70 22.58 14.94
N VAL A 134 2.49 21.25 15.01
CA VAL A 134 1.24 20.67 15.55
C VAL A 134 1.41 19.78 16.78
N VAL A 135 2.63 19.32 17.11
CA VAL A 135 2.80 18.46 18.30
C VAL A 135 2.61 19.22 19.62
N PRO A 136 2.00 18.59 20.65
CA PRO A 136 1.48 17.23 20.67
C PRO A 136 0.15 17.10 19.90
N ALA A 137 0.01 16.03 19.09
CA ALA A 137 -1.20 15.78 18.29
C ALA A 137 -1.36 14.31 17.91
N ASN A 138 -2.60 13.92 17.64
CA ASN A 138 -2.91 12.69 16.92
C ASN A 138 -3.03 12.98 15.42
N VAL A 139 -2.32 12.21 14.59
CA VAL A 139 -2.27 12.38 13.14
C VAL A 139 -2.68 11.09 12.44
N LEU A 140 -3.67 11.16 11.56
CA LEU A 140 -3.98 10.08 10.62
C LEU A 140 -3.05 10.20 9.41
N LEU A 141 -2.03 9.37 9.35
CA LEU A 141 -1.08 9.31 8.25
C LEU A 141 -1.56 8.29 7.21
N VAL A 142 -1.77 8.75 5.98
CA VAL A 142 -2.12 7.94 4.81
C VAL A 142 -0.95 7.96 3.84
N THR A 143 -0.33 6.81 3.60
CA THR A 143 0.80 6.66 2.68
C THR A 143 0.35 5.85 1.46
N PRO A 144 -0.18 6.51 0.42
CA PRO A 144 -0.59 5.87 -0.83
C PRO A 144 0.62 5.48 -1.70
N ARG A 145 0.41 4.48 -2.55
CA ARG A 145 1.28 4.07 -3.65
C ARG A 145 0.40 3.61 -4.80
N TYR A 146 0.79 3.90 -6.03
CA TYR A 146 0.07 3.45 -7.22
C TYR A 146 1.05 2.89 -8.25
N ALA A 147 0.79 1.68 -8.72
CA ALA A 147 1.76 0.98 -9.57
C ALA A 147 1.08 -0.06 -10.45
N PHE A 148 1.86 -0.59 -11.38
CA PHE A 148 1.58 -1.84 -12.06
C PHE A 148 2.40 -2.96 -11.45
N GLU A 149 1.85 -4.17 -11.48
CA GLU A 149 2.69 -5.36 -11.31
C GLU A 149 3.57 -5.57 -12.56
N GLN A 150 4.57 -6.45 -12.45
CA GLN A 150 5.62 -6.71 -13.44
C GLN A 150 5.18 -6.96 -14.89
N ASN A 151 4.05 -7.62 -15.09
CA ASN A 151 3.51 -7.93 -16.41
C ASN A 151 2.46 -6.93 -16.89
N PHE A 152 2.21 -5.86 -16.14
CA PHE A 152 1.15 -4.87 -16.37
C PHE A 152 -0.25 -5.50 -16.53
N GLU A 153 -0.48 -6.70 -16.04
CA GLU A 153 -1.81 -7.30 -15.99
C GLU A 153 -2.69 -6.59 -14.96
N ILE A 154 -2.08 -6.19 -13.83
CA ILE A 154 -2.75 -5.58 -12.68
C ILE A 154 -2.22 -4.16 -12.45
N ALA A 155 -3.12 -3.18 -12.51
CA ALA A 155 -2.92 -1.84 -11.97
C ALA A 155 -3.48 -1.80 -10.55
N TYR A 156 -2.82 -1.14 -9.60
CA TYR A 156 -3.34 -1.03 -8.24
C TYR A 156 -2.99 0.28 -7.56
N VAL A 157 -3.80 0.58 -6.55
CA VAL A 157 -3.50 1.56 -5.50
C VAL A 157 -3.44 0.82 -4.18
N HIS A 158 -2.38 1.05 -3.41
CA HIS A 158 -2.19 0.56 -2.05
C HIS A 158 -2.05 1.76 -1.11
N ALA A 159 -2.70 1.72 0.04
CA ALA A 159 -2.52 2.71 1.08
C ALA A 159 -2.26 2.02 2.42
N SER A 160 -1.13 2.36 3.02
CA SER A 160 -0.87 2.11 4.44
C SER A 160 -1.43 3.27 5.24
N VAL A 161 -2.22 2.98 6.26
CA VAL A 161 -2.83 4.00 7.12
C VAL A 161 -2.45 3.73 8.56
N GLY A 162 -2.07 4.79 9.28
CA GLY A 162 -1.88 4.72 10.72
C GLY A 162 -2.39 5.96 11.42
N LEU A 163 -3.15 5.77 12.50
CA LEU A 163 -3.39 6.82 13.48
C LEU A 163 -2.24 6.81 14.47
N TRP A 164 -1.47 7.88 14.51
CA TRP A 164 -0.27 8.01 15.33
C TRP A 164 -0.45 9.12 16.36
N ARG A 165 -0.06 8.83 17.61
CA ARG A 165 0.10 9.86 18.65
C ARG A 165 1.52 10.37 18.66
N TYR A 166 1.69 11.66 18.42
CA TYR A 166 2.96 12.35 18.49
C TYR A 166 3.00 13.22 19.74
N GLU A 167 3.84 12.87 20.70
CA GLU A 167 4.12 13.72 21.87
C GLU A 167 5.18 14.80 21.56
N GLN A 168 6.00 14.55 20.54
CA GLN A 168 7.06 15.43 20.08
C GLN A 168 7.43 15.11 18.63
N VAL A 169 8.23 15.98 18.01
CA VAL A 169 8.77 15.75 16.67
C VAL A 169 9.67 14.50 16.67
N PRO A 170 9.41 13.52 15.79
CA PRO A 170 10.24 12.32 15.73
C PRO A 170 11.70 12.65 15.38
N PRO A 171 12.68 12.03 16.05
CA PRO A 171 14.08 12.18 15.70
C PRO A 171 14.36 11.64 14.29
N THR A 172 15.29 12.27 13.58
CA THR A 172 15.79 11.81 12.28
C THR A 172 16.51 10.47 12.43
N ALA A 173 16.75 9.78 11.31
CA ALA A 173 17.57 8.57 11.29
C ALA A 173 18.97 8.78 11.92
N ALA A 174 19.59 9.93 11.67
CA ALA A 174 20.91 10.28 12.22
C ALA A 174 20.84 10.55 13.73
N GLU A 175 19.79 11.20 14.21
CA GLU A 175 19.52 11.43 15.63
C GLU A 175 19.26 10.09 16.35
N LEU A 176 18.41 9.22 15.78
CA LEU A 176 18.09 7.90 16.33
C LEU A 176 19.32 7.02 16.56
N ARG A 177 20.32 7.09 15.67
CA ARG A 177 21.59 6.36 15.82
C ARG A 177 22.38 6.79 17.06
N LYS A 178 22.23 8.04 17.51
CA LYS A 178 22.92 8.60 18.68
C LYS A 178 22.18 8.35 19.99
N ILE A 179 20.88 8.09 19.93
CA ILE A 179 20.02 7.89 21.11
C ILE A 179 20.15 6.44 21.61
N LYS A 180 20.22 6.26 22.94
CA LYS A 180 20.22 4.93 23.60
C LYS A 180 18.91 4.19 23.33
N LYS A 181 18.95 2.86 23.25
CA LYS A 181 17.79 2.04 22.84
C LYS A 181 16.56 2.25 23.75
N GLU A 182 16.81 2.47 25.04
CA GLU A 182 15.80 2.70 26.07
C GLU A 182 15.07 4.03 25.85
N GLU A 183 15.82 5.09 25.51
CA GLU A 183 15.28 6.42 25.22
C GLU A 183 14.57 6.45 23.85
N ARG A 184 14.96 5.62 22.87
CA ARG A 184 14.29 5.59 21.56
C ARG A 184 12.80 5.33 21.68
N LYS A 185 12.36 4.45 22.59
CA LYS A 185 10.94 4.10 22.73
C LYS A 185 10.08 5.27 23.17
N SER A 186 10.56 6.13 24.06
CA SER A 186 9.80 7.31 24.51
C SER A 186 9.80 8.44 23.51
N ARG A 187 10.66 8.38 22.47
CA ARG A 187 10.76 9.42 21.44
C ARG A 187 10.07 9.08 20.13
N LEU A 188 9.65 7.83 19.95
CA LEU A 188 8.89 7.40 18.78
C LEU A 188 7.39 7.62 19.01
N PRO A 189 6.63 7.95 17.96
CA PRO A 189 5.18 8.05 18.06
C PRO A 189 4.57 6.69 18.41
N ALA A 190 3.42 6.72 19.10
CA ALA A 190 2.65 5.53 19.40
C ALA A 190 1.61 5.28 18.31
N LEU A 191 1.56 4.07 17.75
CA LEU A 191 0.52 3.66 16.82
C LEU A 191 -0.76 3.32 17.61
N LEU A 192 -1.83 4.06 17.37
CA LEU A 192 -3.15 3.83 17.99
C LEU A 192 -4.04 2.93 17.12
N HIS A 193 -3.93 3.05 15.80
CA HIS A 193 -4.64 2.23 14.84
C HIS A 193 -3.82 2.07 13.56
N GLY A 194 -3.85 0.91 12.92
CA GLY A 194 -3.17 0.67 11.66
C GLY A 194 -3.96 -0.21 10.72
N GLY A 195 -3.92 0.12 9.42
CA GLY A 195 -4.57 -0.64 8.36
C GLY A 195 -3.77 -0.60 7.05
N SER A 196 -4.06 -1.57 6.18
CA SER A 196 -3.44 -1.69 4.87
C SER A 196 -4.51 -2.09 3.85
N TYR A 197 -4.73 -1.21 2.89
CA TYR A 197 -5.88 -1.25 2.00
C TYR A 197 -5.41 -1.19 0.55
N MET A 198 -5.94 -2.05 -0.29
CA MET A 198 -5.53 -2.15 -1.68
C MET A 198 -6.73 -2.28 -2.60
N SER A 199 -6.65 -1.66 -3.77
CA SER A 199 -7.57 -1.91 -4.87
C SER A 199 -6.78 -2.33 -6.09
N GLN A 200 -7.15 -3.45 -6.69
CA GLN A 200 -6.51 -4.05 -7.86
C GLN A 200 -7.49 -4.09 -9.04
N GLN A 201 -7.04 -3.66 -10.21
CA GLN A 201 -7.81 -3.61 -11.44
C GLN A 201 -7.02 -4.37 -12.51
N VAL A 202 -7.67 -5.27 -13.23
CA VAL A 202 -7.01 -6.08 -14.27
C VAL A 202 -7.44 -5.63 -15.66
N ILE A 203 -6.48 -5.60 -16.60
CA ILE A 203 -6.79 -5.28 -18.00
C ILE A 203 -7.39 -6.46 -18.75
N ALA A 204 -7.04 -7.68 -18.32
CA ALA A 204 -7.48 -8.93 -18.92
C ALA A 204 -7.68 -10.01 -17.84
N ALA A 205 -8.36 -11.10 -18.16
CA ALA A 205 -8.63 -12.15 -17.18
C ALA A 205 -7.37 -12.99 -16.91
N PRO A 206 -6.82 -12.99 -15.69
CA PRO A 206 -5.50 -13.59 -15.43
C PRO A 206 -5.39 -15.11 -15.63
N PHE A 207 -6.52 -15.81 -15.68
CA PHE A 207 -6.54 -17.26 -15.88
C PHE A 207 -6.83 -17.68 -17.32
N GLU A 208 -7.05 -16.73 -18.23
CA GLU A 208 -7.26 -17.04 -19.63
C GLU A 208 -5.92 -17.29 -20.32
N LYS A 209 -5.87 -18.37 -21.10
CA LYS A 209 -4.70 -18.64 -21.95
C LYS A 209 -4.73 -17.64 -23.10
N TYR A 210 -3.69 -16.83 -23.19
CA TYR A 210 -3.50 -15.94 -24.33
C TYR A 210 -2.68 -16.64 -25.42
N GLU A 211 -3.11 -16.44 -26.67
CA GLU A 211 -2.28 -16.76 -27.82
C GLU A 211 -1.08 -15.81 -27.82
N LYS A 212 0.12 -16.37 -27.70
CA LYS A 212 1.36 -15.58 -27.73
C LYS A 212 1.61 -15.13 -29.16
N GLN A 213 1.61 -13.82 -29.40
CA GLN A 213 2.11 -13.28 -30.65
C GLN A 213 3.63 -13.50 -30.70
N PRO A 214 4.18 -14.08 -31.79
CA PRO A 214 5.62 -14.27 -31.91
C PRO A 214 6.37 -12.96 -31.74
N GLY A 215 7.34 -12.93 -30.81
CA GLY A 215 8.19 -11.75 -30.57
C GLY A 215 7.62 -10.68 -29.65
N GLU A 216 6.37 -10.79 -29.19
CA GLU A 216 5.79 -9.87 -28.21
C GLU A 216 5.82 -10.49 -26.81
N SER A 217 6.40 -9.79 -25.85
CA SER A 217 6.33 -10.16 -24.45
C SER A 217 4.96 -9.84 -23.85
N ILE A 218 4.59 -10.54 -22.78
CA ILE A 218 3.28 -10.34 -22.14
C ILE A 218 3.09 -8.91 -21.60
N TYR A 219 4.16 -8.29 -21.07
CA TYR A 219 4.10 -6.93 -20.54
C TYR A 219 3.97 -5.89 -21.66
N GLU A 220 4.62 -6.06 -22.82
CA GLU A 220 4.43 -5.18 -23.98
C GLU A 220 2.98 -5.22 -24.47
N ARG A 221 2.39 -6.42 -24.54
CA ARG A 221 0.98 -6.58 -24.89
C ARG A 221 0.07 -5.84 -23.91
N HIS A 222 0.26 -6.02 -22.60
CA HIS A 222 -0.56 -5.36 -21.59
C HIS A 222 -0.33 -3.85 -21.55
N ALA A 223 0.90 -3.38 -21.73
CA ALA A 223 1.21 -1.95 -21.87
C ALA A 223 0.40 -1.32 -23.00
N ARG A 224 0.33 -1.99 -24.16
CA ARG A 224 -0.47 -1.55 -25.31
C ARG A 224 -1.96 -1.50 -24.98
N LEU A 225 -2.50 -2.52 -24.29
CA LEU A 225 -3.92 -2.53 -23.90
C LEU A 225 -4.26 -1.40 -22.93
N TRP A 226 -3.42 -1.18 -21.92
CA TRP A 226 -3.59 -0.07 -20.98
C TRP A 226 -3.46 1.30 -21.64
N SER A 227 -2.54 1.46 -22.60
CA SER A 227 -2.29 2.71 -23.33
C SER A 227 -3.31 2.99 -24.45
N ALA A 228 -4.21 2.05 -24.73
CA ALA A 228 -5.24 2.25 -25.74
C ALA A 228 -6.15 3.42 -25.37
N ASN A 229 -6.61 4.15 -26.39
CA ASN A 229 -7.55 5.27 -26.23
C ASN A 229 -7.09 6.31 -25.18
N GLY A 230 -5.80 6.70 -25.22
CA GLY A 230 -5.24 7.73 -24.34
C GLY A 230 -5.17 7.31 -22.86
N ALA A 231 -4.81 6.06 -22.61
CA ALA A 231 -4.76 5.45 -21.27
C ALA A 231 -6.09 5.53 -20.49
N SER A 232 -7.24 5.59 -21.17
CA SER A 232 -8.55 5.74 -20.52
C SER A 232 -8.86 4.61 -19.54
N ALA A 233 -8.44 3.38 -19.85
CA ALA A 233 -8.56 2.24 -18.96
C ALA A 233 -7.75 2.44 -17.66
N VAL A 234 -6.52 2.95 -17.75
CA VAL A 234 -5.66 3.20 -16.59
C VAL A 234 -6.23 4.31 -15.71
N ARG A 235 -6.65 5.42 -16.33
CA ARG A 235 -7.27 6.55 -15.63
C ARG A 235 -8.51 6.11 -14.85
N LYS A 236 -9.35 5.28 -15.46
CA LYS A 236 -10.52 4.69 -14.81
C LYS A 236 -10.11 3.74 -13.68
N ALA A 237 -9.14 2.86 -13.93
CA ALA A 237 -8.64 1.93 -12.93
C ALA A 237 -8.13 2.67 -11.68
N PHE A 238 -7.23 3.65 -11.83
CA PHE A 238 -6.73 4.42 -10.71
C PHE A 238 -7.80 5.29 -10.05
N SER A 239 -8.71 5.92 -10.81
CA SER A 239 -9.81 6.68 -10.20
C SER A 239 -10.68 5.79 -9.33
N ASN A 240 -11.14 4.66 -9.85
CA ASN A 240 -11.93 3.69 -9.09
C ASN A 240 -11.16 3.17 -7.88
N SER A 241 -9.87 2.89 -8.03
CA SER A 241 -9.04 2.40 -6.93
C SER A 241 -8.85 3.42 -5.81
N LEU A 242 -8.80 4.71 -6.12
CA LEU A 242 -8.74 5.77 -5.11
C LEU A 242 -10.01 5.83 -4.28
N ASP A 243 -11.18 5.78 -4.94
CA ASP A 243 -12.48 5.77 -4.28
C ASP A 243 -12.66 4.50 -3.43
N GLU A 244 -12.30 3.33 -3.99
CA GLU A 244 -12.36 2.03 -3.31
C GLU A 244 -11.47 2.01 -2.06
N VAL A 245 -10.23 2.52 -2.15
CA VAL A 245 -9.30 2.56 -1.01
C VAL A 245 -9.80 3.53 0.07
N ALA A 246 -10.27 4.72 -0.30
CA ALA A 246 -10.81 5.67 0.66
C ALA A 246 -12.04 5.10 1.39
N ALA A 247 -12.95 4.44 0.67
CA ALA A 247 -14.11 3.76 1.25
C ALA A 247 -13.71 2.60 2.18
N LEU A 248 -12.64 1.86 1.87
CA LEU A 248 -12.12 0.82 2.76
C LEU A 248 -11.56 1.39 4.05
N ILE A 249 -10.80 2.49 3.98
CA ILE A 249 -10.27 3.20 5.15
C ILE A 249 -11.42 3.62 6.06
N GLN A 250 -12.44 4.28 5.49
CA GLN A 250 -13.63 4.70 6.23
C GLN A 250 -14.32 3.51 6.90
N ARG A 251 -14.56 2.44 6.14
CA ARG A 251 -15.32 1.28 6.60
C ARG A 251 -14.62 0.52 7.74
N ASP A 252 -13.31 0.27 7.63
CA ASP A 252 -12.57 -0.42 8.70
C ASP A 252 -12.55 0.43 9.97
N ALA A 253 -12.33 1.74 9.83
CA ALA A 253 -12.30 2.68 10.94
C ALA A 253 -13.66 2.90 11.64
N ASP A 254 -14.75 2.94 10.88
CA ASP A 254 -16.10 3.23 11.39
C ASP A 254 -16.83 1.98 11.93
N GLY A 255 -16.09 0.91 12.23
CA GLY A 255 -16.62 -0.23 12.98
C GLY A 255 -16.90 -1.49 12.18
N GLY A 256 -16.31 -1.62 10.99
CA GLY A 256 -15.89 -2.94 10.53
C GLY A 256 -16.17 -3.23 9.07
N LEU A 257 -15.13 -3.78 8.43
CA LEU A 257 -15.31 -4.74 7.35
C LEU A 257 -16.07 -5.96 7.87
N PRO A 258 -16.85 -6.66 7.02
CA PRO A 258 -17.51 -7.90 7.43
C PRO A 258 -16.49 -8.85 8.05
N ALA A 259 -16.79 -9.40 9.23
CA ALA A 259 -15.88 -10.36 9.86
C ALA A 259 -15.66 -11.54 8.91
N ALA A 260 -14.41 -11.99 8.78
CA ALA A 260 -14.08 -13.19 8.01
C ALA A 260 -14.67 -14.49 8.60
N ASN A 261 -15.32 -14.42 9.77
CA ASN A 261 -15.93 -15.58 10.42
C ASN A 261 -17.11 -16.08 9.59
N GLY A 262 -16.91 -17.19 8.87
CA GLY A 262 -17.87 -17.74 7.93
C GLY A 262 -17.64 -17.32 6.47
N ALA A 263 -16.60 -16.53 6.19
CA ALA A 263 -16.21 -16.18 4.83
C ALA A 263 -15.78 -17.42 4.04
N HIS A 264 -16.24 -17.51 2.80
CA HIS A 264 -15.82 -18.57 1.89
C HIS A 264 -14.38 -18.32 1.45
N LYS A 265 -13.50 -19.33 1.61
CA LYS A 265 -12.14 -19.26 1.09
C LYS A 265 -12.16 -19.40 -0.43
N VAL A 266 -11.60 -18.44 -1.14
CA VAL A 266 -11.43 -18.48 -2.60
C VAL A 266 -9.95 -18.44 -2.97
N LYS A 267 -9.60 -18.90 -4.18
CA LYS A 267 -8.26 -18.72 -4.73
C LYS A 267 -8.26 -17.46 -5.59
N ALA A 268 -7.45 -16.47 -5.23
CA ALA A 268 -7.33 -15.22 -5.97
C ALA A 268 -5.89 -15.01 -6.46
N LEU A 269 -5.73 -14.39 -7.64
CA LEU A 269 -4.44 -13.84 -8.08
C LEU A 269 -4.33 -12.41 -7.54
N LEU A 270 -3.37 -12.16 -6.65
CA LEU A 270 -3.15 -10.83 -6.07
C LEU A 270 -1.78 -10.29 -6.47
N ALA A 271 -1.72 -9.04 -6.93
CA ALA A 271 -0.47 -8.29 -6.94
C ALA A 271 0.07 -8.15 -5.51
N GLN A 272 1.34 -8.50 -5.29
CA GLN A 272 2.06 -8.29 -4.04
C GLN A 272 3.32 -7.46 -4.34
N PRO A 273 3.47 -6.26 -3.74
CA PRO A 273 4.56 -5.34 -4.06
C PRO A 273 5.98 -5.92 -4.01
N ALA A 274 6.19 -6.96 -3.20
CA ALA A 274 7.50 -7.60 -3.01
C ALA A 274 7.66 -8.96 -3.72
N PHE A 275 6.59 -9.53 -4.27
CA PHE A 275 6.60 -10.92 -4.80
C PHE A 275 5.97 -11.07 -6.18
N GLY A 276 5.47 -9.97 -6.76
CA GLY A 276 4.67 -10.02 -7.98
C GLY A 276 3.29 -10.65 -7.76
N PRO A 277 2.57 -10.99 -8.84
CA PRO A 277 1.28 -11.66 -8.74
C PRO A 277 1.40 -13.06 -8.15
N LEU A 278 0.69 -13.33 -7.06
CA LEU A 278 0.65 -14.64 -6.42
C LEU A 278 -0.77 -15.17 -6.32
N GLN A 279 -0.93 -16.46 -6.62
CA GLN A 279 -2.18 -17.15 -6.34
C GLN A 279 -2.23 -17.55 -4.87
N VAL A 280 -3.17 -16.97 -4.14
CA VAL A 280 -3.31 -17.14 -2.69
C VAL A 280 -4.73 -17.53 -2.32
N LYS A 281 -4.90 -18.26 -1.22
CA LYS A 281 -6.22 -18.51 -0.61
C LYS A 281 -6.57 -17.33 0.27
N VAL A 282 -7.72 -16.71 0.02
CA VAL A 282 -8.19 -15.51 0.72
C VAL A 282 -9.62 -15.69 1.21
N ASP A 283 -9.99 -14.92 2.22
CA ASP A 283 -11.37 -14.83 2.69
C ASP A 283 -12.16 -13.90 1.75
N LEU A 284 -13.23 -14.39 1.12
CA LEU A 284 -14.17 -13.56 0.38
C LEU A 284 -15.17 -12.94 1.36
N LEU A 285 -15.06 -11.63 1.57
CA LEU A 285 -15.89 -10.88 2.52
C LEU A 285 -17.18 -10.36 1.88
N ALA A 286 -17.10 -9.90 0.63
CA ALA A 286 -18.24 -9.40 -0.13
C ALA A 286 -17.95 -9.44 -1.64
N SER A 287 -19.00 -9.38 -2.46
CA SER A 287 -18.89 -9.16 -3.92
C SER A 287 -19.93 -8.13 -4.35
N ASN A 288 -19.54 -7.25 -5.26
CA ASN A 288 -20.41 -6.22 -5.84
C ASN A 288 -19.96 -5.87 -7.26
N GLU A 289 -20.86 -5.91 -8.23
CA GLU A 289 -20.64 -5.40 -9.61
C GLU A 289 -19.31 -5.85 -10.27
N GLY A 290 -18.98 -7.14 -10.17
CA GLY A 290 -17.74 -7.69 -10.75
C GLY A 290 -16.47 -7.36 -9.96
N ARG A 291 -16.64 -6.82 -8.75
CA ARG A 291 -15.58 -6.61 -7.76
C ARG A 291 -15.81 -7.53 -6.57
N SER A 292 -14.72 -8.00 -5.97
CA SER A 292 -14.74 -8.81 -4.77
C SER A 292 -13.87 -8.19 -3.70
N LEU A 293 -14.42 -8.06 -2.50
CA LEU A 293 -13.72 -7.65 -1.31
C LEU A 293 -13.16 -8.89 -0.64
N VAL A 294 -11.83 -8.97 -0.59
CA VAL A 294 -11.12 -10.11 0.01
C VAL A 294 -10.18 -9.67 1.11
N GLN A 295 -9.88 -10.59 2.02
CA GLN A 295 -8.93 -10.37 3.11
C GLN A 295 -7.80 -11.41 3.08
N ILE A 296 -6.57 -10.93 3.23
CA ILE A 296 -5.36 -11.75 3.40
C ILE A 296 -4.59 -11.28 4.65
N GLY A 297 -4.69 -12.06 5.71
CA GLY A 297 -4.19 -11.65 7.03
C GLY A 297 -4.90 -10.37 7.48
N GLN A 298 -4.13 -9.30 7.64
CA GLN A 298 -4.65 -7.99 8.05
C GLN A 298 -4.87 -7.03 6.87
N ASN A 299 -4.50 -7.42 5.65
CA ASN A 299 -4.67 -6.59 4.46
C ASN A 299 -6.06 -6.83 3.84
N THR A 300 -6.69 -5.74 3.42
CA THR A 300 -8.00 -5.77 2.77
C THR A 300 -7.87 -5.30 1.33
N HIS A 301 -8.44 -6.08 0.41
CA HIS A 301 -8.29 -5.87 -1.03
C HIS A 301 -9.65 -5.80 -1.71
N TRP A 302 -9.87 -4.77 -2.52
CA TRP A 302 -10.81 -4.86 -3.63
C TRP A 302 -10.08 -5.45 -4.84
N ILE A 303 -10.62 -6.52 -5.40
CA ILE A 303 -10.10 -7.17 -6.61
C ILE A 303 -11.18 -7.34 -7.66
N ASP A 304 -10.78 -7.52 -8.91
CA ASP A 304 -11.70 -7.86 -9.97
C ASP A 304 -12.15 -9.33 -9.83
N ASP A 305 -13.41 -9.63 -10.11
CA ASP A 305 -13.92 -11.01 -10.06
C ASP A 305 -13.17 -11.94 -11.01
N ARG A 306 -12.59 -11.40 -12.10
CA ARG A 306 -11.70 -12.15 -13.01
C ARG A 306 -10.43 -12.64 -12.32
N GLN A 307 -10.02 -12.04 -11.20
CA GLN A 307 -8.89 -12.48 -10.38
C GLN A 307 -9.23 -13.67 -9.49
N ILE A 308 -10.50 -14.09 -9.40
CA ILE A 308 -10.92 -15.26 -8.61
C ILE A 308 -11.00 -16.49 -9.52
N LYS A 309 -10.28 -17.54 -9.12
CA LYS A 309 -10.40 -18.86 -9.76
C LYS A 309 -11.61 -19.59 -9.19
N ARG A 310 -12.70 -19.59 -9.97
CA ARG A 310 -13.91 -20.38 -9.70
C ARG A 310 -13.72 -21.84 -10.10
#